data_AF-A0A7S9WG41-F1
#
_entry.id   AF-A0A7S9WG41-F1
#
_cell.length_a   1.000
_cell.length_b   1.000
_cell.length_c   1.000
_cell.angle_alpha   90.00
_cell.angle_beta   90.00
_cell.angle_gamma   90.00
#
_symmetry.space_group_name_H-M   'P 1'
#
loop_
_entity.id
_entity.type
_entity.pdbx_description
1 polymer ?
#
loop_
_entity_poly.entity_id
_entity_poly.type
_entity_poly.pdbx_seq_one_letter_code
_entity_poly.pdbx_strand_id
1 'polypeptide(L)'
;MQFLDHIITVLDFSAFEAVWYWVLFALLWSHWTQTTLGVPFAMIRRAELGDETARSDALQLAEITARDLRGLNAQFGPILVTLLGLILGFLAALGFYYDSPLAQSVFFLVMPAVGVGYLRNRLAKAWPQIPPQDQIRALMRHRRRLQFLGSVLIFFTAIWGVFFLQRVPQSPL
;
A
#
# COMPACT_ATOMS: atom_id res chain seq x y z
N MET A 1 -30.90 15.82 -5.44
CA MET A 1 -30.18 16.62 -4.43
C MET A 1 -30.20 15.93 -3.07
N GLN A 2 -31.36 15.61 -2.46
CA GLN A 2 -31.43 14.92 -1.14
C GLN A 2 -30.62 13.62 -0.97
N PHE A 3 -30.50 12.78 -2.01
CA PHE A 3 -29.70 11.54 -1.94
C PHE A 3 -28.18 11.81 -1.97
N LEU A 4 -27.77 12.83 -2.73
CA LEU A 4 -26.39 13.32 -2.70
C LEU A 4 -26.10 13.96 -1.34
N ASP A 5 -27.03 14.74 -0.80
CA ASP A 5 -26.90 15.35 0.52
C ASP A 5 -26.79 14.28 1.61
N HIS A 6 -27.55 13.18 1.57
CA HIS A 6 -27.41 12.06 2.51
C HIS A 6 -26.08 11.30 2.37
N ILE A 7 -25.60 11.08 1.14
CA ILE A 7 -24.29 10.47 0.92
C ILE A 7 -23.17 11.38 1.42
N ILE A 8 -23.29 12.70 1.20
CA ILE A 8 -22.34 13.72 1.66
C ILE A 8 -22.41 13.87 3.18
N THR A 9 -23.59 13.79 3.80
CA THR A 9 -23.76 13.91 5.27
C THR A 9 -23.22 12.67 6.02
N VAL A 10 -23.34 11.45 5.46
CA VAL A 10 -22.65 10.26 5.99
C VAL A 10 -21.13 10.34 5.78
N LEU A 11 -20.69 11.15 4.81
CA LEU A 11 -19.28 11.48 4.58
C LEU A 11 -18.74 12.51 5.60
N ASP A 12 -19.61 13.26 6.30
CA ASP A 12 -19.24 14.54 6.94
C ASP A 12 -19.00 14.50 8.45
N PHE A 13 -18.86 13.34 9.08
CA PHE A 13 -18.44 13.26 10.48
C PHE A 13 -17.27 12.28 10.62
N SER A 14 -16.07 12.85 10.51
CA SER A 14 -14.75 12.21 10.61
C SER A 14 -14.49 11.12 9.55
N ALA A 15 -13.86 11.51 8.44
CA ALA A 15 -13.43 10.59 7.38
C ALA A 15 -12.54 9.40 7.87
N PHE A 16 -12.05 9.45 9.12
CA PHE A 16 -11.33 8.36 9.80
C PHE A 16 -12.22 7.36 10.57
N GLU A 17 -13.38 7.76 11.09
CA GLU A 17 -14.31 6.84 11.78
C GLU A 17 -15.27 6.18 10.81
N ALA A 18 -15.41 6.75 9.61
CA ALA A 18 -16.30 6.24 8.60
C ALA A 18 -15.85 4.85 8.12
N VAL A 19 -16.74 3.85 8.26
CA VAL A 19 -16.48 2.44 7.92
C VAL A 19 -15.97 2.27 6.48
N TRP A 20 -16.40 3.14 5.56
CA TRP A 20 -15.96 3.10 4.16
C TRP A 20 -14.44 3.20 4.02
N TYR A 21 -13.77 4.02 4.85
CA TYR A 21 -12.32 4.19 4.82
C TYR A 21 -11.64 2.85 5.15
N TRP A 22 -12.07 2.21 6.23
CA TRP A 22 -11.52 0.93 6.69
C TRP A 22 -11.80 -0.21 5.70
N VAL A 23 -12.97 -0.22 5.06
CA VAL A 23 -13.30 -1.19 4.02
C VAL A 23 -12.39 -1.00 2.79
N LEU A 24 -12.27 0.21 2.26
CA LEU A 24 -11.36 0.48 1.14
C LEU A 24 -9.92 0.17 1.49
N PHE A 25 -9.48 0.54 2.69
CA PHE A 25 -8.16 0.23 3.20
C PHE A 25 -7.92 -1.28 3.23
N ALA A 26 -8.83 -2.05 3.83
CA ALA A 26 -8.73 -3.51 3.92
C ALA A 26 -8.72 -4.18 2.54
N LEU A 27 -9.56 -3.72 1.61
CA LEU A 27 -9.61 -4.23 0.24
C LEU A 27 -8.30 -3.94 -0.52
N LEU A 28 -7.84 -2.68 -0.48
CA LEU A 28 -6.62 -2.26 -1.15
C LEU A 28 -5.40 -2.99 -0.58
N TRP A 29 -5.35 -3.13 0.74
CA TRP A 29 -4.30 -3.83 1.45
C TRP A 29 -4.31 -5.33 1.17
N SER A 30 -5.49 -5.96 1.15
CA SER A 30 -5.65 -7.36 0.76
C SER A 30 -5.12 -7.58 -0.66
N HIS A 31 -5.52 -6.73 -1.60
CA HIS A 31 -5.06 -6.82 -2.98
C HIS A 31 -3.53 -6.73 -3.10
N TRP A 32 -2.88 -5.82 -2.37
CA TRP A 32 -1.42 -5.66 -2.43
C TRP A 32 -0.63 -6.74 -1.68
N THR A 33 -1.20 -7.38 -0.66
CA THR A 33 -0.50 -8.40 0.14
C THR A 33 -0.69 -9.83 -0.36
N GLN A 34 -1.64 -10.04 -1.27
CA GLN A 34 -1.94 -11.35 -1.86
C GLN A 34 -0.74 -11.97 -2.59
N THR A 35 0.01 -11.19 -3.37
CA THR A 35 1.16 -11.68 -4.14
C THR A 35 2.45 -10.96 -3.79
N THR A 36 3.55 -11.70 -3.65
CA THR A 36 4.88 -11.15 -3.40
C THR A 36 5.70 -11.29 -4.67
N LEU A 37 5.90 -10.17 -5.39
CA LEU A 37 6.55 -10.17 -6.70
C LEU A 37 5.90 -11.19 -7.68
N GLY A 38 4.56 -11.27 -7.68
CA GLY A 38 3.79 -12.19 -8.52
C GLY A 38 3.65 -13.61 -7.97
N VAL A 39 4.42 -13.98 -6.94
CA VAL A 39 4.37 -15.32 -6.35
C VAL A 39 3.34 -15.41 -5.23
N PRO A 40 2.44 -16.42 -5.24
CA PRO A 40 1.52 -16.69 -4.13
C PRO A 40 2.24 -17.13 -2.85
N PHE A 41 1.75 -16.70 -1.69
CA PHE A 41 2.37 -17.04 -0.40
C PHE A 41 2.42 -18.54 -0.11
N ALA A 42 1.35 -19.27 -0.44
CA ALA A 42 1.29 -20.71 -0.23
C ALA A 42 2.45 -21.44 -0.93
N MET A 43 2.85 -20.94 -2.09
CA MET A 43 3.95 -21.47 -2.89
C MET A 43 5.32 -21.17 -2.28
N ILE A 44 5.52 -19.93 -1.81
CA ILE A 44 6.74 -19.54 -1.07
C ILE A 44 6.94 -20.43 0.17
N ARG A 45 5.85 -20.70 0.90
CA ARG A 45 5.88 -21.55 2.10
C ARG A 45 6.20 -23.01 1.76
N ARG A 46 5.66 -23.55 0.67
CA ARG A 46 6.01 -24.91 0.19
C ARG A 46 7.49 -25.00 -0.22
N ALA A 47 7.98 -23.99 -0.93
CA ALA A 47 9.39 -23.90 -1.31
C ALA A 47 10.32 -23.85 -0.09
N GLU A 48 9.93 -23.18 1.00
CA GLU A 48 10.68 -23.17 2.27
C GLU A 48 10.68 -24.54 2.96
N LEU A 49 9.60 -25.31 2.83
CA LEU A 49 9.48 -26.67 3.38
C LEU A 49 10.25 -27.73 2.57
N GLY A 50 10.95 -27.34 1.50
CA GLY A 50 11.78 -28.25 0.69
C GLY A 50 11.09 -28.82 -0.55
N ASP A 51 9.92 -28.30 -0.95
CA ASP A 51 9.29 -28.65 -2.22
C ASP A 51 10.02 -27.97 -3.39
N GLU A 52 10.83 -28.76 -4.11
CA GLU A 52 11.68 -28.26 -5.18
C GLU A 52 10.88 -27.80 -6.41
N THR A 53 9.71 -28.39 -6.67
CA THR A 53 8.81 -27.95 -7.76
C THR A 53 8.17 -26.61 -7.41
N ALA A 54 7.65 -26.47 -6.17
CA ALA A 54 7.13 -25.19 -5.73
C ALA A 54 8.21 -24.09 -5.71
N ARG A 55 9.47 -24.47 -5.45
CA ARG A 55 10.60 -23.57 -5.53
C ARG A 55 10.90 -23.14 -6.97
N SER A 56 11.06 -24.07 -7.91
CA SER A 56 11.36 -23.74 -9.31
C SER A 56 10.31 -22.81 -9.90
N ASP A 57 9.04 -23.13 -9.68
CA ASP A 57 7.92 -22.40 -10.25
C ASP A 57 7.81 -21.01 -9.60
N ALA A 58 8.09 -20.88 -8.30
CA ALA A 58 8.09 -19.59 -7.60
C ALA A 58 9.19 -18.67 -8.14
N LEU A 59 10.38 -19.22 -8.39
CA LEU A 59 11.49 -18.44 -8.93
C LEU A 59 11.23 -17.99 -10.36
N GLN A 60 10.61 -18.84 -11.19
CA GLN A 60 10.22 -18.48 -12.55
C GLN A 60 9.15 -17.37 -12.56
N LEU A 61 8.10 -17.50 -11.76
CA LEU A 61 7.06 -16.46 -11.64
C LEU A 61 7.64 -15.13 -11.15
N ALA A 62 8.53 -15.18 -10.16
CA ALA A 62 9.22 -14.00 -9.65
C ALA A 62 10.10 -13.34 -10.71
N GLU A 63 10.83 -14.11 -11.51
CA GLU A 63 11.68 -13.60 -12.59
C GLU A 63 10.85 -12.92 -13.69
N ILE A 64 9.75 -13.55 -14.13
CA ILE A 64 8.83 -12.96 -15.13
C ILE A 64 8.28 -11.63 -14.60
N THR A 65 7.72 -11.65 -13.40
CA THR A 65 7.14 -10.44 -12.79
C THR A 65 8.18 -9.34 -12.56
N ALA A 66 9.40 -9.70 -12.16
CA ALA A 66 10.50 -8.76 -11.99
C ALA A 66 10.96 -8.17 -13.33
N ARG A 67 10.95 -8.95 -14.41
CA ARG A 67 11.28 -8.49 -15.76
C ARG A 67 10.23 -7.51 -16.27
N ASP A 68 8.96 -7.85 -16.15
CA ASP A 68 7.85 -6.99 -16.58
C ASP A 68 7.85 -5.67 -15.81
N LEU A 69 8.01 -5.74 -14.49
CA LEU A 69 8.07 -4.54 -13.65
C LEU A 69 9.29 -3.67 -13.98
N ARG A 70 10.44 -4.26 -14.31
CA ARG A 70 11.62 -3.51 -14.77
C ARG A 70 11.37 -2.86 -16.13
N GLY A 71 10.74 -3.56 -17.07
CA GLY A 71 10.38 -3.02 -18.38
C GLY A 71 9.43 -1.82 -18.26
N LEU A 72 8.38 -1.96 -17.46
CA LEU A 72 7.44 -0.87 -17.18
C LEU A 72 8.13 0.33 -16.53
N ASN A 73 9.01 0.10 -15.55
CA ASN A 73 9.75 1.17 -14.90
C ASN A 73 10.79 1.84 -15.82
N ALA A 74 11.39 1.11 -16.76
CA ALA A 74 12.34 1.70 -17.70
C ALA A 74 11.63 2.69 -18.65
N GLN A 75 10.40 2.39 -19.05
CA GLN A 75 9.63 3.22 -19.98
C GLN A 75 8.83 4.33 -19.26
N PHE A 76 8.14 3.99 -18.17
CA PHE A 76 7.16 4.86 -17.51
C PHE A 76 7.56 5.26 -16.08
N GLY A 77 8.64 4.72 -15.53
CA GLY A 77 9.03 4.94 -14.13
C GLY A 77 9.09 6.41 -13.72
N PRO A 78 9.81 7.29 -14.45
CA PRO A 78 9.88 8.71 -14.11
C PRO A 78 8.51 9.40 -14.14
N ILE A 79 7.68 9.12 -15.14
CA ILE A 79 6.34 9.72 -15.29
C ILE A 79 5.42 9.27 -14.16
N LEU A 80 5.40 7.97 -13.86
CA LEU A 80 4.58 7.41 -12.78
C LEU A 80 4.98 7.99 -11.42
N VAL A 81 6.28 8.07 -11.12
CA VAL A 81 6.78 8.63 -9.85
C VAL A 81 6.44 10.12 -9.75
N THR A 82 6.58 10.87 -10.83
CA THR A 82 6.29 12.31 -10.84
C THR A 82 4.80 12.57 -10.65
N LEU A 83 3.94 11.87 -11.39
CA LEU A 83 2.49 12.02 -11.29
C LEU A 83 2.00 11.62 -9.90
N LEU A 84 2.50 10.51 -9.37
CA LEU A 84 2.15 10.03 -8.03
C LEU A 84 2.64 10.99 -6.94
N GLY A 85 3.85 11.53 -7.09
CA GLY A 85 4.40 12.55 -6.19
C GLY A 85 3.59 13.84 -6.24
N LEU A 86 3.15 14.27 -7.41
CA LEU A 86 2.28 15.44 -7.58
C LEU A 86 0.92 15.24 -6.90
N ILE A 87 0.28 14.09 -7.12
CA ILE A 87 -0.98 13.73 -6.47
C ILE A 87 -0.81 13.71 -4.94
N LEU A 88 0.22 13.04 -4.44
CA LEU A 88 0.50 13.01 -2.99
C LEU A 88 0.79 14.41 -2.42
N GLY A 89 1.56 15.24 -3.12
CA GLY A 89 1.85 16.60 -2.71
C GLY A 89 0.59 17.47 -2.69
N PHE A 90 -0.28 17.34 -3.69
CA PHE A 90 -1.56 18.01 -3.74
C PHE A 90 -2.49 17.57 -2.61
N LEU A 91 -2.58 16.27 -2.33
CA LEU A 91 -3.35 15.73 -1.21
C LEU A 91 -2.76 16.17 0.14
N ALA A 92 -1.43 16.24 0.26
CA ALA A 92 -0.78 16.75 1.46
C ALA A 92 -1.08 18.24 1.68
N ALA A 93 -1.04 19.05 0.62
CA ALA A 93 -1.42 20.46 0.71
C ALA A 93 -2.90 20.59 1.13
N LEU A 94 -3.82 19.94 0.44
CA LEU A 94 -5.24 19.97 0.81
C LEU A 94 -5.52 19.42 2.21
N GLY A 95 -4.84 18.34 2.60
CA GLY A 95 -5.04 17.68 3.88
C GLY A 95 -4.48 18.48 5.04
N PHE A 96 -3.23 18.93 4.97
CA PHE A 96 -2.53 19.52 6.12
C PHE A 96 -2.52 21.06 6.11
N TYR A 97 -2.61 21.72 4.95
CA TYR A 97 -2.66 23.18 4.88
C TYR A 97 -4.09 23.72 4.99
N TYR A 98 -5.06 23.04 4.36
CA TYR A 98 -6.48 23.42 4.41
C TYR A 98 -7.27 22.62 5.46
N ASP A 99 -6.60 21.77 6.26
CA ASP A 99 -7.21 20.91 7.28
C ASP A 99 -8.41 20.07 6.78
N SER A 100 -8.40 19.69 5.50
CA SER A 100 -9.48 18.89 4.91
C SER A 100 -9.42 17.45 5.40
N PRO A 101 -10.42 16.94 6.15
CA PRO A 101 -10.40 15.59 6.71
C PRO A 101 -10.38 14.53 5.60
N LEU A 102 -11.16 14.76 4.53
CA LEU A 102 -11.24 13.88 3.38
C LEU A 102 -9.88 13.74 2.68
N ALA A 103 -9.19 14.87 2.45
CA ALA A 103 -7.88 14.83 1.80
C ALA A 103 -6.82 14.13 2.67
N GLN A 104 -6.86 14.33 4.00
CA GLN A 104 -5.99 13.61 4.93
C GLN A 104 -6.23 12.10 4.88
N SER A 105 -7.49 11.65 4.93
CA SER A 105 -7.81 10.22 4.88
C SER A 105 -7.35 9.59 3.56
N VAL A 106 -7.60 10.24 2.42
CA VAL A 106 -7.11 9.72 1.12
C VAL A 106 -5.58 9.74 1.08
N PHE A 107 -4.92 10.75 1.64
CA PHE A 107 -3.45 10.79 1.73
C PHE A 107 -2.91 9.56 2.49
N PHE A 108 -3.46 9.25 3.67
CA PHE A 108 -3.08 8.07 4.44
C PHE A 108 -3.42 6.74 3.75
N LEU A 109 -4.38 6.73 2.84
CA LEU A 109 -4.74 5.54 2.05
C LEU A 109 -3.79 5.32 0.86
N VAL A 110 -3.31 6.40 0.22
CA VAL A 110 -2.45 6.34 -0.97
C VAL A 110 -0.96 6.30 -0.63
N MET A 111 -0.50 7.00 0.41
CA MET A 111 0.89 6.98 0.87
C MET A 111 1.52 5.56 1.07
N PRO A 112 0.80 4.58 1.65
CA PRO A 112 1.31 3.22 1.82
C PRO A 112 1.45 2.50 0.47
N ALA A 113 0.57 2.80 -0.50
CA ALA A 113 0.65 2.31 -1.88
C ALA A 113 2.02 2.54 -2.46
N VAL A 114 2.49 3.78 -2.26
CA VAL A 114 3.74 4.27 -2.80
C VAL A 114 4.89 3.53 -2.12
N GLY A 115 4.81 3.31 -0.81
CA GLY A 115 5.77 2.49 -0.07
C GLY A 115 5.83 1.04 -0.56
N VAL A 116 4.68 0.40 -0.78
CA VAL A 116 4.58 -0.96 -1.34
C VAL A 116 5.18 -1.02 -2.74
N GLY A 117 4.78 -0.09 -3.62
CA GLY A 117 5.30 0.02 -4.99
C GLY A 117 6.81 0.22 -5.03
N TYR A 118 7.33 1.10 -4.17
CA TYR A 118 8.76 1.32 -4.00
C TYR A 118 9.50 0.06 -3.56
N LEU A 119 9.01 -0.64 -2.53
CA LEU A 119 9.61 -1.88 -2.07
C LEU A 119 9.59 -2.96 -3.16
N ARG A 120 8.50 -3.06 -3.95
CA ARG A 120 8.36 -4.01 -5.06
C ARG A 120 9.37 -3.70 -6.16
N ASN A 121 9.48 -2.42 -6.55
CA ASN A 121 10.46 -1.96 -7.53
C ASN A 121 11.90 -2.20 -7.07
N ARG A 122 12.19 -1.96 -5.79
CA ARG A 122 13.52 -2.23 -5.20
C ARG A 122 13.86 -3.72 -5.26
N LEU A 123 12.91 -4.59 -4.94
CA LEU A 123 13.13 -6.04 -5.03
C LEU A 123 13.31 -6.48 -6.49
N ALA A 124 12.48 -5.99 -7.43
CA ALA A 124 12.60 -6.32 -8.85
C ALA A 124 13.93 -5.87 -9.46
N LYS A 125 14.43 -4.69 -9.08
CA LYS A 125 15.76 -4.20 -9.51
C LYS A 125 16.89 -5.05 -8.94
N ALA A 126 16.79 -5.46 -7.67
CA ALA A 126 17.80 -6.28 -7.01
C ALA A 126 17.76 -7.75 -7.46
N TRP A 127 16.62 -8.24 -7.96
CA TRP A 127 16.36 -9.65 -8.25
C TRP A 127 17.49 -10.38 -9.02
N PRO A 128 18.06 -9.82 -10.11
CA PRO A 128 19.13 -10.49 -10.86
C PRO A 128 20.45 -10.64 -10.08
N GLN A 129 20.63 -9.83 -9.04
CA GLN A 129 21.83 -9.82 -8.20
C GLN A 129 21.71 -10.76 -7.00
N ILE A 130 20.51 -11.30 -6.73
CA ILE A 130 20.26 -12.16 -5.57
C ILE A 130 20.66 -13.60 -5.92
N PRO A 131 21.57 -14.22 -5.14
CA PRO A 131 21.94 -15.61 -5.33
C PRO A 131 20.71 -16.54 -5.28
N PRO A 132 20.61 -17.58 -6.12
CA PRO A 132 19.46 -18.49 -6.17
C PRO A 132 19.07 -19.12 -4.82
N GLN A 133 20.07 -19.38 -3.97
CA GLN A 133 19.90 -19.89 -2.60
C GLN A 133 19.26 -18.89 -1.60
N ASP A 134 19.27 -17.60 -1.94
CA ASP A 134 18.75 -16.52 -1.09
C ASP A 134 17.45 -15.93 -1.64
N GLN A 135 17.01 -16.29 -2.85
CA GLN A 135 15.84 -15.73 -3.52
C GLN A 135 14.54 -15.97 -2.74
N ILE A 136 14.31 -17.20 -2.23
CA ILE A 136 13.16 -17.51 -1.37
C ILE A 136 13.19 -16.68 -0.08
N ARG A 137 14.38 -16.59 0.56
CA ARG A 137 14.58 -15.74 1.76
C ARG A 137 14.38 -14.26 1.46
N ALA A 138 14.69 -13.78 0.25
CA ALA A 138 14.44 -12.42 -0.18
C ALA A 138 12.94 -12.13 -0.33
N LEU A 139 12.17 -13.06 -0.91
CA LEU A 139 10.69 -12.96 -0.99
C LEU A 139 10.07 -12.89 0.41
N MET A 140 10.52 -13.74 1.34
CA MET A 140 10.05 -13.71 2.74
C MET A 140 10.40 -12.41 3.46
N ARG A 141 11.62 -11.88 3.29
CA ARG A 141 12.02 -10.59 3.87
C ARG A 141 11.19 -9.44 3.31
N HIS A 142 10.91 -9.46 2.00
CA HIS A 142 10.06 -8.47 1.38
C HIS A 142 8.65 -8.49 1.97
N ARG A 143 8.06 -9.68 2.14
CA ARG A 143 6.74 -9.83 2.78
C ARG A 143 6.72 -9.30 4.22
N ARG A 144 7.74 -9.59 5.03
CA ARG A 144 7.85 -9.04 6.39
C ARG A 144 7.87 -7.51 6.40
N ARG A 145 8.57 -6.89 5.43
CA ARG A 145 8.56 -5.42 5.27
C ARG A 145 7.18 -4.89 4.89
N LEU A 146 6.45 -5.58 4.01
CA LEU A 146 5.07 -5.22 3.65
C LEU A 146 4.14 -5.32 4.86
N GLN A 147 4.19 -6.42 5.61
CA GLN A 147 3.38 -6.60 6.83
C GLN A 147 3.68 -5.52 7.88
N PHE A 148 4.95 -5.25 8.15
CA PHE A 148 5.36 -4.20 9.07
C PHE A 148 4.84 -2.82 8.62
N LEU A 149 4.94 -2.50 7.32
CA LEU A 149 4.41 -1.27 6.77
C LEU A 149 2.90 -1.14 7.03
N GLY A 150 2.13 -2.23 6.88
CA GLY A 150 0.70 -2.24 7.17
C GLY A 150 0.37 -2.03 8.63
N SER A 151 1.07 -2.73 9.53
CA SER A 151 0.90 -2.58 10.97
C SER A 151 1.22 -1.15 11.43
N VAL A 152 2.33 -0.60 10.94
CA VAL A 152 2.74 0.78 11.22
C VAL A 152 1.68 1.76 10.72
N LEU A 153 1.11 1.51 9.54
CA LEU A 153 0.14 2.41 8.96
C LEU A 153 -1.19 2.42 9.72
N ILE A 154 -1.75 1.26 10.06
CA ILE A 154 -2.98 1.18 10.86
C ILE A 154 -2.79 1.93 12.18
N PHE A 155 -1.61 1.77 12.79
CA PHE A 155 -1.25 2.47 14.03
C PHE A 155 -1.22 3.99 13.85
N PHE A 156 -0.55 4.50 12.81
CA PHE A 156 -0.51 5.94 12.53
C PHE A 156 -1.88 6.50 12.17
N THR A 157 -2.67 5.81 11.36
CA THR A 157 -4.04 6.20 11.02
C THR A 157 -4.93 6.28 12.26
N ALA A 158 -4.83 5.29 13.16
CA ALA A 158 -5.60 5.28 14.41
C ALA A 158 -5.21 6.45 15.33
N ILE A 159 -3.92 6.71 15.51
CA ILE A 159 -3.43 7.84 16.32
C ILE A 159 -3.87 9.17 15.70
N TRP A 160 -3.74 9.31 14.38
CA TRP A 160 -4.11 10.53 13.69
C TRP A 160 -5.61 10.82 13.79
N GLY A 161 -6.46 9.79 13.67
CA GLY A 161 -7.90 9.91 13.86
C GLY A 161 -8.26 10.47 15.24
N VAL A 162 -7.63 9.95 16.30
CA VAL A 162 -7.84 10.43 17.68
C VAL A 162 -7.38 11.88 17.86
N PHE A 163 -6.21 12.23 17.33
CA PHE A 163 -5.68 13.59 17.43
C PHE A 163 -6.51 14.60 16.63
N PHE A 164 -7.03 14.21 15.48
CA PHE A 164 -7.95 15.03 14.69
C PHE A 164 -9.27 15.24 15.43
N LEU A 165 -9.83 14.19 16.05
CA LEU A 165 -11.06 14.27 16.84
C LEU A 165 -10.95 15.29 18.00
N GLN A 166 -9.77 15.41 18.61
CA GLN A 166 -9.52 16.36 19.70
C GLN A 166 -9.41 17.82 19.26
N ARG A 167 -9.13 18.09 17.98
CA ARG A 167 -9.01 19.46 17.43
C ARG A 167 -10.35 20.05 17.01
N VAL A 168 -11.37 19.23 16.79
CA VAL A 168 -12.72 19.69 16.47
C VAL A 168 -13.38 20.19 17.76
N PRO A 169 -13.68 21.49 17.91
CA PRO A 169 -14.41 21.97 19.07
C PRO A 169 -15.79 21.31 19.07
N GLN A 170 -16.14 20.64 20.17
CA GLN A 170 -17.51 20.21 20.43
C GLN A 170 -18.35 21.49 20.54
N SER A 171 -19.02 21.90 19.47
CA SER A 171 -19.97 23.00 19.51
C SER A 171 -21.04 22.63 20.54
N PRO A 172 -21.20 23.40 21.65
CA PRO A 172 -22.32 23.17 22.53
C PRO A 172 -23.58 23.47 21.72
N LEU A 173 -24.51 22.51 21.78
CA LEU A 173 -25.80 22.45 21.11
C LEU A 173 -26.51 23.80 20.98
#